data_AF-A0A2V3J1D8-F1
#
_entry.id   AF-A0A2V3J1D8-F1
#
_cell.length_a   1.000
_cell.length_b   1.000
_cell.length_c   1.000
_cell.angle_alpha   90.00
_cell.angle_beta   90.00
_cell.angle_gamma   90.00
#
_symmetry.space_group_name_H-M   'P 1'
#
loop_
_entity.id
_entity.type
_entity.pdbx_description
1 polymer ?
#
loop_
_entity_poly.entity_id
_entity_poly.type
_entity_poly.pdbx_seq_one_letter_code
_entity_poly.pdbx_strand_id
1 'polypeptide(L)'
;MVAQTESLGLPPALQKYVDTFAMVPDPKLRYQQLLFFARQLPTMDPSLKVDENRVHGCTSVVHVKVSLDNEGKVRLQGDSDSQLTKGLLSLLINGLDGATPIEVQAVDPRFISVSGLSVSLTPSRNNGFVNMLAKIKKDVSNLLGGEEQSSQTDKEEPIATIGSDRPVYSAIMRKLQALKPRELHVRDDSAQHAGHAGSKGLSGESHFAVSVVSEAFNSLNQVQRHRMIYALLGDEMSAGYIHALQIIAKTPEEAEGI
;
A
#
# COMPACT_ATOMS: atom_id res chain seq x y z
N MET A 1 -13.37 15.38 -25.91
CA MET A 1 -13.39 16.06 -24.60
C MET A 1 -12.15 15.61 -23.85
N VAL A 2 -11.17 16.50 -23.70
CA VAL A 2 -9.91 16.22 -23.00
C VAL A 2 -10.19 16.42 -21.51
N ALA A 3 -10.37 15.32 -20.78
CA ALA A 3 -10.43 15.39 -19.32
C ALA A 3 -9.03 15.81 -18.83
N GLN A 4 -9.02 16.81 -17.95
CA GLN A 4 -7.83 17.40 -17.36
C GLN A 4 -7.00 16.30 -16.69
N THR A 5 -5.84 15.97 -17.27
CA THR A 5 -4.93 14.96 -16.73
C THR A 5 -4.08 15.62 -15.65
N GLU A 6 -4.39 15.35 -14.38
CA GLU A 6 -3.36 15.42 -13.35
C GLU A 6 -2.23 14.46 -13.77
N SER A 7 -0.99 14.95 -13.79
CA SER A 7 0.16 14.14 -14.19
C SER A 7 0.32 12.97 -13.22
N LEU A 8 0.23 11.74 -13.73
CA LEU A 8 0.40 10.50 -12.95
C LEU A 8 1.87 10.21 -12.56
N GLY A 9 2.80 11.08 -12.94
CA GLY A 9 4.22 10.96 -12.59
C GLY A 9 4.87 9.67 -13.12
N LEU A 10 4.39 9.12 -14.23
CA LEU A 10 4.85 7.83 -14.75
C LEU A 10 6.18 7.98 -15.50
N PRO A 11 7.22 7.17 -15.15
CA PRO A 11 8.38 7.02 -16.01
C PRO A 11 7.97 6.59 -17.43
N PRO A 12 8.72 6.96 -18.48
CA PRO A 12 8.36 6.61 -19.87
C PRO A 12 8.12 5.11 -20.10
N ALA A 13 8.90 4.25 -19.41
CA ALA A 13 8.72 2.80 -19.47
C ALA A 13 7.35 2.38 -18.89
N LEU A 14 7.01 2.84 -17.69
CA LEU A 14 5.73 2.55 -17.05
C LEU A 14 4.54 3.08 -17.87
N GLN A 15 4.65 4.31 -18.40
CA GLN A 15 3.61 4.91 -19.26
C GLN A 15 3.32 4.01 -20.47
N LYS A 16 4.35 3.49 -21.13
CA LYS A 16 4.19 2.56 -22.27
C LYS A 16 3.41 1.30 -21.89
N TYR A 17 3.67 0.71 -20.73
CA TYR A 17 2.91 -0.46 -20.29
C TYR A 17 1.46 -0.09 -19.97
N VAL A 18 1.21 1.04 -19.30
CA VAL A 18 -0.14 1.53 -19.00
C VAL A 18 -0.94 1.72 -20.27
N ASP A 19 -0.38 2.39 -21.28
CA ASP A 19 -1.01 2.62 -22.57
C ASP A 19 -1.29 1.31 -23.30
N THR A 20 -0.33 0.38 -23.28
CA THR A 20 -0.47 -0.94 -23.91
C THR A 20 -1.65 -1.72 -23.32
N PHE A 21 -1.83 -1.71 -22.00
CA PHE A 21 -2.98 -2.34 -21.36
C PHE A 21 -4.29 -1.62 -21.66
N ALA A 22 -4.28 -0.28 -21.66
CA ALA A 22 -5.46 0.54 -21.95
C ALA A 22 -5.98 0.35 -23.39
N MET A 23 -5.08 0.02 -24.33
CA MET A 23 -5.44 -0.27 -25.73
C MET A 23 -6.16 -1.61 -25.92
N VAL A 24 -6.15 -2.52 -24.94
CA VAL A 24 -6.81 -3.83 -25.06
C VAL A 24 -8.24 -3.76 -24.52
N PRO A 25 -9.27 -3.73 -25.39
CA PRO A 25 -10.65 -3.50 -24.95
C PRO A 25 -11.20 -4.68 -24.14
N ASP A 26 -10.89 -5.91 -24.54
CA ASP A 26 -11.41 -7.12 -23.90
C ASP A 26 -10.73 -7.37 -22.52
N PRO A 27 -11.48 -7.38 -21.41
CA PRO A 27 -10.96 -7.71 -20.08
C PRO A 27 -10.25 -9.06 -20.01
N LYS A 28 -10.73 -10.06 -20.75
CA LYS A 28 -10.12 -11.40 -20.79
C LYS A 28 -8.75 -11.36 -21.43
N LEU A 29 -8.58 -10.60 -22.52
CA LEU A 29 -7.28 -10.43 -23.18
C LEU A 29 -6.30 -9.66 -22.29
N ARG A 30 -6.75 -8.63 -21.56
CA ARG A 30 -5.92 -7.93 -20.57
C ARG A 30 -5.44 -8.87 -19.47
N TYR A 31 -6.33 -9.72 -18.96
CA TYR A 31 -5.97 -10.75 -17.99
C TYR A 31 -4.91 -11.73 -18.54
N GLN A 32 -5.09 -12.21 -19.78
CA GLN A 32 -4.12 -13.08 -20.44
C GLN A 32 -2.77 -12.40 -20.66
N GLN A 33 -2.76 -11.13 -21.04
CA GLN A 33 -1.55 -10.33 -21.19
C GLN A 33 -0.79 -10.19 -19.86
N LEU A 34 -1.51 -9.99 -18.75
CA LEU A 34 -0.92 -9.94 -17.42
C LEU A 34 -0.25 -11.28 -17.03
N LEU A 35 -0.91 -12.40 -17.33
CA LEU A 35 -0.33 -13.74 -17.15
C LEU A 35 0.87 -14.00 -18.06
N PHE A 36 0.87 -13.43 -19.27
CA PHE A 36 2.02 -13.52 -20.17
C PHE A 36 3.24 -12.83 -19.55
N PHE A 37 3.10 -11.60 -19.05
CA PHE A 37 4.21 -10.89 -18.39
C PHE A 37 4.68 -11.58 -17.11
N ALA A 38 3.78 -12.22 -16.36
CA ALA A 38 4.14 -13.03 -15.20
C ALA A 38 5.15 -14.14 -15.54
N ARG A 39 5.03 -14.77 -16.71
CA ARG A 39 5.93 -15.84 -17.18
C ARG A 39 7.25 -15.32 -17.74
N GLN A 40 7.25 -14.09 -18.25
CA GLN A 40 8.44 -13.43 -18.80
C GLN A 40 9.30 -12.78 -17.71
N LEU A 41 8.73 -12.54 -16.53
CA LEU A 41 9.47 -11.95 -15.42
C LEU A 41 10.65 -12.87 -15.03
N PRO A 42 11.90 -12.36 -15.03
CA PRO A 42 13.06 -13.15 -14.65
C PRO A 42 12.88 -13.79 -13.26
N THR A 43 13.46 -14.98 -13.10
CA THR A 43 13.39 -15.68 -11.80
C THR A 43 14.21 -14.91 -10.78
N MET A 44 13.58 -14.56 -9.66
CA MET A 44 14.25 -13.95 -8.52
C MET A 44 15.21 -14.97 -7.88
N ASP A 45 16.41 -14.51 -7.53
CA ASP A 45 17.37 -15.30 -6.77
C ASP A 45 16.72 -15.78 -5.45
N PRO A 46 16.73 -17.09 -5.14
CA PRO A 46 16.15 -17.63 -3.90
C PRO A 46 16.71 -17.00 -2.62
N SER A 47 17.98 -16.58 -2.62
CA SER A 47 18.62 -15.91 -1.47
C SER A 47 18.00 -14.55 -1.15
N LEU A 48 17.31 -13.93 -2.11
CA LEU A 48 16.61 -12.66 -1.93
C LEU A 48 15.18 -12.85 -1.39
N LYS A 49 14.67 -14.08 -1.26
CA LYS A 49 13.32 -14.37 -0.72
C LYS A 49 13.34 -14.40 0.81
N VAL A 50 13.76 -13.28 1.40
CA VAL A 50 13.84 -13.03 2.84
C VAL A 50 12.74 -12.07 3.28
N ASP A 51 12.45 -12.03 4.57
CA ASP A 51 11.32 -11.26 5.11
C ASP A 51 11.46 -9.75 4.85
N GLU A 52 12.69 -9.23 4.81
CA GLU A 52 12.98 -7.82 4.47
C GLU A 52 12.48 -7.44 3.07
N ASN A 53 12.50 -8.39 2.14
CA ASN A 53 12.01 -8.19 0.77
C ASN A 53 10.52 -8.53 0.63
N ARG A 54 9.84 -8.96 1.69
CA ARG A 54 8.43 -9.36 1.63
C ARG A 54 7.48 -8.15 1.59
N VAL A 55 6.48 -8.24 0.71
CA VAL A 55 5.36 -7.28 0.67
C VAL A 55 4.27 -7.77 1.61
N HIS A 56 3.92 -6.93 2.58
CA HIS A 56 2.87 -7.23 3.56
C HIS A 56 1.50 -6.75 3.07
N GLY A 57 0.41 -7.39 3.54
CA GLY A 57 -0.96 -7.02 3.17
C GLY A 57 -1.45 -7.57 1.83
N CYS A 58 -0.73 -8.52 1.24
CA CYS A 58 -1.15 -9.28 0.06
C CYS A 58 -1.74 -10.64 0.49
N THR A 59 -2.73 -11.15 -0.25
CA THR A 59 -3.21 -12.54 -0.08
C THR A 59 -2.21 -13.57 -0.61
N SER A 60 -1.42 -13.18 -1.59
CA SER A 60 -0.28 -13.93 -2.15
C SER A 60 1.01 -13.54 -1.44
N VAL A 61 1.94 -14.47 -1.31
CA VAL A 61 3.30 -14.15 -0.85
C VAL A 61 4.05 -13.49 -2.00
N VAL A 62 4.49 -12.25 -1.78
CA VAL A 62 5.24 -11.46 -2.75
C VAL A 62 6.56 -11.02 -2.14
N HIS A 63 7.64 -11.16 -2.89
CA HIS A 63 8.94 -10.59 -2.56
C HIS A 63 9.35 -9.60 -3.65
N VAL A 64 9.90 -8.46 -3.25
CA VAL A 64 10.51 -7.47 -4.12
C VAL A 64 11.78 -6.94 -3.47
N LYS A 65 12.90 -7.05 -4.20
CA LYS A 65 14.19 -6.50 -3.82
C LYS A 65 14.45 -5.26 -4.67
N VAL A 66 14.76 -4.16 -3.98
CA VAL A 66 15.19 -2.90 -4.57
C VAL A 66 16.69 -2.71 -4.32
N SER A 67 17.40 -2.22 -5.33
CA SER A 67 18.78 -1.75 -5.26
C SER A 67 18.97 -0.54 -6.17
N LEU A 68 20.08 0.19 -6.00
CA LEU A 68 20.52 1.20 -6.96
C LEU A 68 21.71 0.64 -7.75
N ASP A 69 21.78 0.95 -9.04
CA ASP A 69 22.99 0.71 -9.83
C ASP A 69 24.02 1.84 -9.64
N ASN A 70 25.15 1.71 -10.34
CA ASN A 70 26.26 2.66 -10.28
C ASN A 70 25.89 4.07 -10.80
N GLU A 71 24.79 4.20 -11.53
CA GLU A 71 24.27 5.47 -12.06
C GLU A 71 23.15 6.04 -11.16
N GLY A 72 22.89 5.40 -10.01
CA GLY A 72 21.83 5.78 -9.08
C GLY A 72 20.42 5.47 -9.58
N LYS A 73 20.27 4.59 -10.59
CA LYS A 73 18.97 4.16 -11.08
C LYS A 73 18.46 2.96 -10.31
N VAL A 74 17.15 2.88 -10.17
CA VAL A 74 16.47 1.82 -9.45
C VAL A 74 16.55 0.51 -10.24
N ARG A 75 16.92 -0.57 -9.56
CA ARG A 75 16.93 -1.94 -10.08
C ARG A 75 16.01 -2.80 -9.24
N LEU A 76 15.19 -3.61 -9.89
CA LEU A 76 14.14 -4.39 -9.23
C LEU A 76 14.24 -5.87 -9.58
N GLN A 77 14.10 -6.72 -8.55
CA GLN A 77 13.86 -8.15 -8.70
C GLN A 77 12.67 -8.53 -7.84
N GLY A 78 11.84 -9.46 -8.29
CA GLY A 78 10.70 -9.87 -7.50
C GLY A 78 10.04 -11.14 -7.98
N ASP A 79 9.29 -11.77 -7.08
CA ASP A 79 8.54 -12.97 -7.37
C ASP A 79 7.27 -13.04 -6.51
N SER A 80 6.33 -13.89 -6.93
CA SER A 80 5.08 -14.12 -6.23
C SER A 80 4.62 -15.56 -6.43
N ASP A 81 4.06 -16.16 -5.38
CA ASP A 81 3.47 -17.50 -5.41
C ASP A 81 2.21 -17.60 -6.30
N SER A 82 1.52 -16.47 -6.52
CA SER A 82 0.40 -16.36 -7.45
C SER A 82 0.83 -15.78 -8.80
N GLN A 83 0.46 -16.45 -9.89
CA GLN A 83 0.75 -16.00 -11.26
C GLN A 83 0.15 -14.64 -11.59
N LEU A 84 -1.07 -14.35 -11.11
CA LEU A 84 -1.68 -13.07 -11.42
C LEU A 84 -1.02 -11.92 -10.64
N THR A 85 -0.75 -12.14 -9.36
CA THR A 85 -0.01 -11.18 -8.53
C THR A 85 1.41 -10.98 -9.08
N LYS A 86 2.06 -12.05 -9.58
CA LYS A 86 3.34 -11.96 -10.29
C LYS A 86 3.24 -11.13 -11.57
N GLY A 87 2.13 -11.23 -12.30
CA GLY A 87 1.87 -10.37 -13.46
C GLY A 87 1.77 -8.89 -13.06
N LEU A 88 1.06 -8.58 -11.97
CA LEU A 88 0.97 -7.21 -11.45
C LEU A 88 2.33 -6.68 -10.97
N LEU A 89 3.10 -7.52 -10.29
CA LEU A 89 4.47 -7.22 -9.89
C LEU A 89 5.35 -6.95 -11.12
N SER A 90 5.20 -7.74 -12.19
CA SER A 90 5.99 -7.58 -13.41
C SER A 90 5.74 -6.23 -14.10
N LEU A 91 4.52 -5.68 -14.01
CA LEU A 91 4.22 -4.34 -14.51
C LEU A 91 5.03 -3.27 -13.76
N LEU A 92 5.10 -3.38 -12.43
CA LEU A 92 5.89 -2.47 -11.60
C LEU A 92 7.38 -2.62 -11.88
N ILE A 93 7.89 -3.86 -11.92
CA ILE A 93 9.30 -4.13 -12.19
C ILE A 93 9.69 -3.57 -13.56
N ASN A 94 8.99 -3.96 -14.62
CA ASN A 94 9.34 -3.52 -15.97
C ASN A 94 9.12 -2.02 -16.21
N GLY A 95 8.20 -1.39 -15.48
CA GLY A 95 7.92 0.03 -15.61
C GLY A 95 8.84 0.95 -14.80
N LEU A 96 9.44 0.43 -13.71
CA LEU A 96 10.26 1.21 -12.77
C LEU A 96 11.75 0.84 -12.82
N ASP A 97 12.13 -0.31 -13.40
CA ASP A 97 13.53 -0.65 -13.59
C ASP A 97 14.22 0.37 -14.51
N GLY A 98 15.34 0.92 -14.06
CA GLY A 98 16.07 2.00 -14.72
C GLY A 98 15.52 3.41 -14.46
N ALA A 99 14.43 3.56 -13.71
CA ALA A 99 13.93 4.87 -13.30
C ALA A 99 14.82 5.50 -12.21
N THR A 100 14.83 6.83 -12.12
CA THR A 100 15.44 7.52 -10.98
C THR A 100 14.57 7.35 -9.72
N PRO A 101 15.18 7.46 -8.52
CA PRO A 101 14.43 7.49 -7.28
C PRO A 101 13.31 8.54 -7.27
N ILE A 102 13.57 9.74 -7.81
CA ILE A 102 12.58 10.82 -7.90
C ILE A 102 11.39 10.40 -8.77
N GLU A 103 11.64 9.82 -9.94
CA GLU A 103 10.60 9.32 -10.82
C GLU A 103 9.77 8.21 -10.14
N VAL A 104 10.42 7.26 -9.45
CA VAL A 104 9.70 6.22 -8.70
C VAL A 104 8.81 6.82 -7.61
N GLN A 105 9.30 7.82 -6.87
CA GLN A 105 8.51 8.48 -5.83
C GLN A 105 7.31 9.26 -6.39
N ALA A 106 7.43 9.81 -7.60
CA ALA A 106 6.38 10.60 -8.25
C ALA A 106 5.19 9.76 -8.75
N VAL A 107 5.34 8.45 -8.92
CA VAL A 107 4.32 7.57 -9.53
C VAL A 107 3.03 7.56 -8.72
N ASP A 108 1.93 8.00 -9.32
CA ASP A 108 0.61 8.00 -8.68
C ASP A 108 -0.08 6.63 -8.85
N PRO A 109 -0.43 5.90 -7.77
CA PRO A 109 -1.06 4.58 -7.87
C PRO A 109 -2.37 4.55 -8.67
N ARG A 110 -3.03 5.70 -8.90
CA ARG A 110 -4.25 5.81 -9.73
C ARG A 110 -4.03 5.34 -11.18
N PHE A 111 -2.79 5.21 -11.65
CA PHE A 111 -2.51 4.68 -12.98
C PHE A 111 -3.05 3.26 -13.22
N ILE A 112 -3.25 2.45 -12.16
CA ILE A 112 -3.83 1.11 -12.31
C ILE A 112 -5.26 1.15 -12.84
N SER A 113 -6.01 2.21 -12.51
CA SER A 113 -7.35 2.44 -13.04
C SER A 113 -7.29 2.89 -14.50
N VAL A 114 -6.31 3.72 -14.85
CA VAL A 114 -6.10 4.22 -16.21
C VAL A 114 -5.65 3.11 -17.17
N SER A 115 -4.85 2.15 -16.70
CA SER A 115 -4.51 0.94 -17.49
C SER A 115 -5.72 0.02 -17.73
N GLY A 116 -6.85 0.27 -17.04
CA GLY A 116 -8.05 -0.55 -17.06
C GLY A 116 -7.91 -1.88 -16.30
N LEU A 117 -6.74 -2.20 -15.76
CA LEU A 117 -6.51 -3.47 -15.04
C LEU A 117 -7.39 -3.59 -13.79
N SER A 118 -7.72 -2.48 -13.13
CA SER A 118 -8.55 -2.47 -11.93
C SER A 118 -9.91 -3.15 -12.11
N VAL A 119 -10.49 -3.12 -13.31
CA VAL A 119 -11.79 -3.75 -13.66
C VAL A 119 -11.69 -5.28 -13.74
N SER A 120 -10.50 -5.80 -14.06
CA SER A 120 -10.27 -7.24 -14.24
C SER A 120 -9.76 -7.93 -12.96
N LEU A 121 -9.54 -7.16 -11.89
CA LEU A 121 -8.91 -7.60 -10.66
C LEU A 121 -9.92 -7.58 -9.51
N THR A 122 -9.74 -8.49 -8.56
CA THR A 122 -10.50 -8.46 -7.30
C THR A 122 -10.00 -7.32 -6.41
N PRO A 123 -10.83 -6.78 -5.49
CA PRO A 123 -10.40 -5.72 -4.58
C PRO A 123 -9.12 -6.05 -3.79
N SER A 124 -8.96 -7.30 -3.35
CA SER A 124 -7.75 -7.77 -2.66
C SER A 124 -6.48 -7.62 -3.51
N ARG A 125 -6.58 -7.85 -4.82
CA ARG A 125 -5.44 -7.75 -5.74
C ARG A 125 -5.08 -6.31 -6.06
N ASN A 126 -6.07 -5.43 -6.16
CA ASN A 126 -5.82 -3.99 -6.28
C ASN A 126 -5.11 -3.46 -5.02
N ASN A 127 -5.53 -3.88 -3.83
CA ASN A 127 -4.84 -3.51 -2.59
C ASN A 127 -3.41 -4.06 -2.55
N GLY A 128 -3.23 -5.34 -2.94
CA GLY A 128 -1.89 -5.93 -3.03
C GLY A 128 -0.97 -5.17 -3.98
N PHE A 129 -1.49 -4.68 -5.11
CA PHE A 129 -0.74 -3.85 -6.04
C PHE A 129 -0.28 -2.52 -5.43
N VAL A 130 -1.17 -1.82 -4.74
CA VAL A 130 -0.82 -0.58 -4.04
C VAL A 130 0.25 -0.83 -2.98
N ASN A 131 0.16 -1.93 -2.24
CA ASN A 131 1.17 -2.33 -1.25
C ASN A 131 2.53 -2.64 -1.89
N MET A 132 2.56 -3.29 -3.06
CA MET A 132 3.79 -3.53 -3.81
C MET A 132 4.48 -2.22 -4.19
N LEU A 133 3.73 -1.26 -4.77
CA LEU A 133 4.28 0.05 -5.14
C LEU A 133 4.76 0.82 -3.90
N ALA A 134 3.99 0.80 -2.80
CA ALA A 134 4.38 1.45 -1.55
C ALA A 134 5.67 0.87 -0.98
N LYS A 135 5.84 -0.46 -1.00
CA LYS A 135 7.10 -1.09 -0.58
C LYS A 135 8.27 -0.66 -1.46
N ILE A 136 8.11 -0.66 -2.79
CA ILE A 136 9.18 -0.22 -3.70
C ILE A 136 9.59 1.22 -3.38
N LYS A 137 8.62 2.13 -3.23
CA LYS A 137 8.86 3.53 -2.86
C LYS A 137 9.59 3.68 -1.52
N LYS A 138 9.17 2.90 -0.51
CA LYS A 138 9.82 2.87 0.81
C LYS A 138 11.27 2.40 0.70
N ASP A 139 11.52 1.29 0.02
CA ASP A 139 12.86 0.73 -0.11
C ASP A 139 13.79 1.65 -0.91
N VAL A 140 13.27 2.32 -1.95
CA VAL A 140 14.00 3.37 -2.68
C VAL A 140 14.37 4.52 -1.74
N SER A 141 13.43 4.99 -0.91
CA SER A 141 13.71 6.06 0.06
C SER A 141 14.77 5.65 1.09
N ASN A 142 14.73 4.40 1.57
CA ASN A 142 15.71 3.89 2.52
C ASN A 142 17.12 3.83 1.92
N LEU A 143 17.24 3.46 0.64
CA LEU A 143 18.53 3.43 -0.06
C LEU A 143 19.13 4.82 -0.26
N LEU A 144 18.31 5.87 -0.30
CA LEU A 144 18.77 7.26 -0.35
C LEU A 144 19.20 7.82 1.01
N GLY A 145 18.67 7.25 2.11
CA GLY A 145 18.88 7.74 3.47
C GLY A 145 19.87 6.94 4.32
N GLY A 146 20.52 5.91 3.76
CA GLY A 146 21.30 4.95 4.53
C GLY A 146 22.82 5.15 4.48
N GLU A 147 23.34 6.03 5.33
CA GLU A 147 24.40 5.64 6.28
C GLU A 147 23.78 5.63 7.69
N GLU A 148 24.16 4.63 8.49
CA GLU A 148 23.80 4.37 9.90
C GLU A 148 22.56 3.50 10.24
N GLN A 149 22.82 2.19 10.23
CA GLN A 149 22.66 1.17 11.30
C GLN A 149 21.37 1.02 12.16
N SER A 150 20.83 -0.20 12.09
CA SER A 150 20.40 -1.13 13.17
C SER A 150 20.39 -0.67 14.65
N SER A 151 19.27 -0.89 15.34
CA SER A 151 19.10 -1.80 16.51
C SER A 151 17.84 -1.47 17.35
N GLN A 152 17.30 -2.50 18.00
CA GLN A 152 16.10 -2.58 18.86
C GLN A 152 16.03 -1.57 20.04
N THR A 153 14.83 -1.22 20.55
CA THR A 153 14.26 -1.71 21.83
C THR A 153 12.89 -1.09 22.17
N ASP A 154 12.03 -1.89 22.79
CA ASP A 154 10.73 -1.56 23.40
C ASP A 154 10.80 -0.40 24.40
N LYS A 155 9.79 0.49 24.46
CA LYS A 155 9.22 1.11 25.70
C LYS A 155 7.80 1.66 25.48
N GLU A 156 6.93 1.39 26.45
CA GLU A 156 5.53 1.84 26.59
C GLU A 156 5.37 3.37 26.84
N GLU A 157 4.12 3.80 26.59
CA GLU A 157 3.44 5.13 26.48
C GLU A 157 3.80 6.33 27.38
N PRO A 158 3.25 7.56 27.10
CA PRO A 158 1.99 7.93 27.78
C PRO A 158 0.95 8.73 26.94
N ILE A 159 -0.30 8.57 27.39
CA ILE A 159 -1.57 9.18 26.97
C ILE A 159 -1.55 10.72 27.08
N ALA A 160 -1.96 11.45 26.03
CA ALA A 160 -2.19 12.89 26.09
C ALA A 160 -3.50 13.32 25.36
N THR A 161 -4.49 13.70 26.18
CA THR A 161 -5.54 14.74 26.04
C THR A 161 -6.23 14.99 24.68
N ILE A 162 -7.55 14.77 24.69
CA ILE A 162 -8.53 15.06 23.62
C ILE A 162 -8.87 16.57 23.60
N GLY A 163 -8.70 17.25 22.46
CA GLY A 163 -9.26 18.60 22.24
C GLY A 163 -8.76 19.37 21.01
N SER A 164 -9.64 19.48 20.00
CA SER A 164 -9.71 20.47 18.89
C SER A 164 -8.66 20.57 17.76
N ASP A 165 -7.55 19.84 17.77
CA ASP A 165 -6.51 20.01 16.69
C ASP A 165 -6.28 18.76 15.81
N ARG A 166 -7.20 17.79 15.87
CA ARG A 166 -7.09 16.49 15.18
C ARG A 166 -8.41 16.01 14.56
N PRO A 167 -8.90 16.67 13.48
CA PRO A 167 -10.21 16.39 12.90
C PRO A 167 -10.35 14.97 12.34
N VAL A 168 -9.30 14.40 11.71
CA VAL A 168 -9.37 13.07 11.09
C VAL A 168 -9.33 11.99 12.17
N TYR A 169 -8.41 12.10 13.14
CA TYR A 169 -8.37 11.21 14.30
C TYR A 169 -9.72 11.16 15.03
N SER A 170 -10.31 12.33 15.27
CA SER A 170 -11.59 12.46 15.97
C SER A 170 -12.74 11.83 15.18
N ALA A 171 -12.72 11.94 13.85
CA ALA A 171 -13.69 11.29 12.98
C ALA A 171 -13.56 9.76 13.04
N ILE A 172 -12.34 9.22 12.96
CA ILE A 172 -12.06 7.78 13.07
C ILE A 172 -12.56 7.26 14.42
N MET A 173 -12.13 7.89 15.52
CA MET A 173 -12.55 7.52 16.87
C MET A 173 -14.07 7.49 17.00
N ARG A 174 -14.77 8.51 16.50
CA ARG A 174 -16.25 8.60 16.57
C ARG A 174 -16.93 7.51 15.73
N LYS A 175 -16.50 7.29 14.49
CA LYS A 175 -17.18 6.33 13.60
C LYS A 175 -16.98 4.89 14.04
N LEU A 176 -15.81 4.55 14.58
CA LEU A 176 -15.53 3.20 15.06
C LEU A 176 -16.27 2.84 16.35
N GLN A 177 -16.80 3.83 17.10
CA GLN A 177 -17.74 3.54 18.21
C GLN A 177 -19.01 2.82 17.75
N ALA A 178 -19.39 2.90 16.46
CA ALA A 178 -20.51 2.13 15.93
C ALA A 178 -20.32 0.61 16.05
N LEU A 179 -19.06 0.15 16.15
CA LEU A 179 -18.72 -1.26 16.38
C LEU A 179 -18.88 -1.66 17.85
N LYS A 180 -19.25 -0.73 18.75
CA LYS A 180 -19.32 -0.95 20.21
C LYS A 180 -18.08 -1.70 20.75
N PRO A 181 -16.88 -1.18 20.49
CA PRO A 181 -15.65 -1.89 20.85
C PRO A 181 -15.51 -2.00 22.36
N ARG A 182 -15.04 -3.16 22.83
CA ARG A 182 -14.53 -3.33 24.20
C ARG A 182 -13.20 -2.59 24.35
N GLU A 183 -12.36 -2.61 23.31
CA GLU A 183 -11.11 -1.87 23.24
C GLU A 183 -10.96 -1.21 21.86
N LEU A 184 -10.55 0.05 21.84
CA LEU A 184 -10.30 0.81 20.62
C LEU A 184 -9.04 1.66 20.81
N HIS A 185 -8.02 1.37 20.01
CA HIS A 185 -6.80 2.16 19.94
C HIS A 185 -6.64 2.70 18.52
N VAL A 186 -6.49 4.02 18.41
CA VAL A 186 -6.16 4.70 17.16
C VAL A 186 -4.84 5.41 17.38
N ARG A 187 -3.87 5.17 16.49
CA ARG A 187 -2.56 5.81 16.49
C ARG A 187 -2.38 6.56 15.18
N ASP A 188 -1.96 7.81 15.27
CA ASP A 188 -1.62 8.65 14.13
C ASP A 188 -0.11 8.63 13.91
N ASP A 189 0.31 8.08 12.78
CA ASP A 189 1.72 7.88 12.40
C ASP A 189 2.22 8.94 11.44
N SER A 190 1.40 9.95 11.17
CA SER A 190 1.72 11.01 10.20
C SER A 190 2.97 11.81 10.58
N ALA A 191 3.27 11.95 11.88
CA ALA A 191 4.47 12.61 12.37
C ALA A 191 5.75 11.79 12.17
N GLN A 192 5.67 10.45 12.10
CA GLN A 192 6.81 9.60 11.72
C GLN A 192 7.21 9.78 10.25
N HIS A 193 6.44 10.60 9.51
CA HIS A 193 6.70 11.02 8.14
C HIS A 193 6.76 12.56 7.98
N ALA A 194 6.75 13.31 9.09
CA ALA A 194 6.85 14.78 9.08
C ALA A 194 8.32 15.21 9.07
N GLY A 195 8.88 15.43 7.88
CA GLY A 195 10.26 15.88 7.72
C GLY A 195 10.72 16.15 6.28
N HIS A 196 9.94 15.78 5.27
CA HIS A 196 10.27 16.08 3.87
C HIS A 196 9.51 17.30 3.35
N ALA A 197 10.20 18.12 2.57
CA ALA A 197 9.72 19.40 2.03
C ALA A 197 8.39 19.21 1.27
N GLY A 198 7.28 19.49 1.94
CA GLY A 198 5.93 19.31 1.41
C GLY A 198 4.80 19.64 2.40
N SER A 199 5.11 19.94 3.66
CA SER A 199 4.12 20.26 4.71
C SER A 199 3.46 21.65 4.57
N LYS A 200 3.27 22.14 3.34
CA LYS A 200 2.43 23.31 3.09
C LYS A 200 1.05 22.83 2.65
N GLY A 201 0.21 22.48 3.63
CA GLY A 201 -1.25 22.49 3.44
C GLY A 201 -2.03 21.23 3.85
N LEU A 202 -1.39 20.08 4.12
CA LEU A 202 -2.09 18.89 4.63
C LEU A 202 -2.01 18.84 6.15
N SER A 203 -3.15 18.64 6.84
CA SER A 203 -3.12 18.31 8.26
C SER A 203 -2.26 17.07 8.42
N GLY A 204 -1.34 17.07 9.38
CA GLY A 204 -0.44 15.95 9.63
C GLY A 204 -1.17 14.74 10.22
N GLU A 205 -2.22 14.28 9.54
CA GLU A 205 -3.20 13.26 9.92
C GLU A 205 -3.60 12.44 8.68
N SER A 206 -2.65 11.73 8.08
CA SER A 206 -2.82 10.94 6.85
C SER A 206 -2.53 9.44 6.99
N HIS A 207 -1.83 9.02 8.05
CA HIS A 207 -1.45 7.63 8.28
C HIS A 207 -1.97 7.18 9.65
N PHE A 208 -2.78 6.14 9.67
CA PHE A 208 -3.39 5.65 10.91
C PHE A 208 -3.18 4.15 11.10
N ALA A 209 -2.95 3.76 12.34
CA ALA A 209 -3.08 2.38 12.78
C ALA A 209 -4.26 2.28 13.75
N VAL A 210 -5.16 1.33 13.50
CA VAL A 210 -6.36 1.10 14.28
C VAL A 210 -6.37 -0.32 14.78
N SER A 211 -6.52 -0.48 16.09
CA SER A 211 -6.80 -1.76 16.75
C SER A 211 -8.18 -1.71 17.38
N VAL A 212 -9.04 -2.67 17.01
CA VAL A 212 -10.42 -2.77 17.51
C VAL A 212 -10.67 -4.17 18.05
N VAL A 213 -11.14 -4.26 19.29
CA VAL A 213 -11.68 -5.49 19.88
C VAL A 213 -13.19 -5.32 20.05
N SER A 214 -13.99 -6.16 19.41
CA SER A 214 -15.46 -6.06 19.45
C SER A 214 -16.16 -7.40 19.23
N GLU A 215 -17.27 -7.61 19.94
CA GLU A 215 -18.21 -8.72 19.69
C GLU A 215 -18.87 -8.64 18.31
N ALA A 216 -18.92 -7.45 17.68
CA ALA A 216 -19.44 -7.26 16.33
C ALA A 216 -18.65 -8.06 15.27
N PHE A 217 -17.48 -8.58 15.63
CA PHE A 217 -16.62 -9.41 14.79
C PHE A 217 -16.86 -10.92 14.95
N ASN A 218 -17.74 -11.32 15.88
CA ASN A 218 -18.07 -12.72 16.09
C ASN A 218 -18.62 -13.34 14.80
N SER A 219 -18.17 -14.56 14.51
CA SER A 219 -18.53 -15.30 13.29
C SER A 219 -18.13 -14.64 11.96
N LEU A 220 -17.37 -13.55 11.99
CA LEU A 220 -16.81 -12.90 10.80
C LEU A 220 -15.35 -13.27 10.63
N ASN A 221 -14.93 -13.53 9.39
CA ASN A 221 -13.52 -13.69 9.06
C ASN A 221 -12.81 -12.33 8.98
N GLN A 222 -11.48 -12.35 9.00
CA GLN A 222 -10.64 -11.15 8.98
C GLN A 222 -11.00 -10.16 7.85
N VAL A 223 -11.30 -10.67 6.65
CA VAL A 223 -11.68 -9.82 5.50
C VAL A 223 -13.02 -9.11 5.73
N GLN A 224 -14.01 -9.81 6.28
CA GLN A 224 -15.32 -9.23 6.61
C GLN A 224 -15.18 -8.14 7.68
N ARG A 225 -14.36 -8.37 8.70
CA ARG A 225 -14.07 -7.37 9.76
C ARG A 225 -13.41 -6.13 9.18
N HIS A 226 -12.40 -6.31 8.34
CA HIS A 226 -11.72 -5.19 7.67
C HIS A 226 -12.68 -4.43 6.75
N ARG A 227 -13.55 -5.12 6.01
CA ARG A 227 -14.58 -4.49 5.18
C ARG A 227 -15.54 -3.63 6.00
N MET A 228 -15.94 -4.07 7.18
CA MET A 228 -16.79 -3.27 8.07
C MET A 228 -16.09 -1.98 8.53
N ILE A 229 -14.81 -2.08 8.90
CA ILE A 229 -14.01 -0.92 9.31
C ILE A 229 -13.83 0.05 8.13
N TYR A 230 -13.52 -0.44 6.93
CA TYR A 230 -13.44 0.39 5.73
C TYR A 230 -14.78 1.02 5.36
N ALA A 231 -15.90 0.31 5.52
CA ALA A 231 -17.22 0.87 5.25
C ALA A 231 -17.55 2.04 6.19
N LEU A 232 -17.14 1.96 7.46
CA LEU A 232 -17.32 3.03 8.42
C LEU A 232 -16.42 4.23 8.15
N LEU A 233 -15.17 4.00 7.73
CA LEU A 233 -14.19 5.07 7.46
C LEU A 233 -14.15 5.52 6.00
N GLY A 234 -15.09 5.02 5.19
CA GLY A 234 -15.05 5.17 3.73
C GLY A 234 -15.09 6.63 3.27
N ASP A 235 -15.79 7.50 3.99
CA ASP A 235 -15.87 8.92 3.63
C ASP A 235 -14.53 9.63 3.84
N GLU A 236 -13.83 9.35 4.93
CA GLU A 236 -12.51 9.91 5.25
C GLU A 236 -11.42 9.38 4.30
N MET A 237 -11.55 8.12 3.87
CA MET A 237 -10.69 7.54 2.83
C MET A 237 -10.97 8.16 1.46
N SER A 238 -12.24 8.36 1.11
CA SER A 238 -12.65 8.88 -0.21
C SER A 238 -12.37 10.38 -0.37
N ALA A 239 -12.41 11.13 0.73
CA ALA A 239 -12.05 12.54 0.75
C ALA A 239 -10.52 12.79 0.72
N GLY A 240 -9.71 11.72 0.68
CA GLY A 240 -8.25 11.82 0.58
C GLY A 240 -7.57 12.25 1.88
N TYR A 241 -8.25 12.13 3.03
CA TYR A 241 -7.66 12.47 4.32
C TYR A 241 -6.83 11.32 4.88
N ILE A 242 -7.23 10.06 4.63
CA ILE A 242 -6.49 8.88 5.09
C ILE A 242 -5.84 8.21 3.88
N HIS A 243 -4.50 8.20 3.85
CA HIS A 243 -3.69 7.60 2.79
C HIS A 243 -3.26 6.16 3.11
N ALA A 244 -3.11 5.84 4.41
CA ALA A 244 -2.79 4.49 4.85
C ALA A 244 -3.52 4.16 6.16
N LEU A 245 -4.07 2.95 6.22
CA LEU A 245 -4.80 2.44 7.38
C LEU A 245 -4.35 1.01 7.70
N GLN A 246 -3.57 0.85 8.77
CA GLN A 246 -3.28 -0.46 9.36
C GLN A 246 -4.44 -0.87 10.27
N ILE A 247 -4.92 -2.10 10.13
CA ILE A 247 -6.09 -2.60 10.88
C ILE A 247 -5.72 -3.88 11.62
N ILE A 248 -6.01 -3.90 12.92
CA ILE A 248 -6.07 -5.10 13.75
C ILE A 248 -7.52 -5.19 14.26
N ALA A 249 -8.23 -6.28 13.93
CA ALA A 249 -9.64 -6.45 14.29
C ALA A 249 -9.87 -7.83 14.91
N LYS A 250 -10.10 -7.87 16.22
CA LYS A 250 -10.21 -9.09 17.03
C LYS A 250 -11.55 -9.23 17.74
N THR A 251 -12.03 -10.45 17.93
CA THR A 251 -13.08 -10.71 18.93
C THR A 251 -12.50 -10.58 20.34
N PRO A 252 -13.34 -10.42 21.40
CA PRO A 252 -12.85 -10.44 22.77
C PRO A 252 -12.07 -11.71 23.11
N GLU A 253 -12.53 -12.87 22.62
CA GLU A 253 -11.88 -14.18 22.82
C GLU A 253 -10.47 -14.21 22.21
N GLU A 254 -10.33 -13.74 20.97
CA GLU A 254 -9.02 -13.66 20.28
C GLU A 254 -8.06 -12.64 20.90
N ALA A 255 -8.59 -11.62 21.60
CA ALA A 255 -7.80 -10.65 22.35
C ALA A 255 -7.27 -11.25 23.66
N GLU A 256 -8.07 -12.10 24.31
CA GLU A 256 -7.71 -12.85 25.51
C GLU A 256 -6.84 -14.09 25.20
N GLY A 257 -6.68 -14.44 23.92
CA GLY A 257 -5.86 -15.57 23.47
C GLY A 257 -6.53 -16.93 23.66
N ILE A 258 -7.86 -16.94 23.72
CA ILE A 258 -8.73 -18.11 23.94
C ILE A 258 -9.23 -18.66 22.59
#